data_AF-A0A2M6XD90-F1
#
_entry.id   AF-A0A2M6XD90-F1
#
_cell.length_a   1.000
_cell.length_b   1.000
_cell.length_c   1.000
_cell.angle_alpha   90.00
_cell.angle_beta   90.00
_cell.angle_gamma   90.00
#
_symmetry.space_group_name_H-M   'P 1'
#
loop_
_entity.id
_entity.type
_entity.pdbx_description
1 polymer ?
#
loop_
_entity_poly.entity_id
_entity_poly.type
_entity_poly.pdbx_seq_one_letter_code
_entity_poly.pdbx_strand_id
1 'polypeptide(L)'
;MLGVIIGVMPGSFGGEGGFSGAPNIQGSKLTLDHVRDLEKIGPPITAVAPVFESAEVAVYQKKEVGITIIGSTENYIRVRKLGMEKGRFLSAADLDSAKRVAVIGPSLAEKLFGAQEPIGKEITLAERKFESSPNAFNHQ
;
A
#
# COMPACT_ATOMS: atom_id res chain seq x y z
N MET A 1 5.51 20.10 -12.21
CA MET A 1 6.76 20.04 -11.40
C MET A 1 7.12 18.56 -11.22
N LEU A 2 8.28 18.12 -11.68
CA LEU A 2 8.76 16.75 -11.51
C LEU A 2 9.21 16.54 -10.06
N GLY A 3 8.34 15.98 -9.22
CA GLY A 3 8.70 15.57 -7.86
C GLY A 3 9.48 14.25 -7.86
N VAL A 4 10.49 14.14 -7.01
CA VAL A 4 11.29 12.93 -6.78
C VAL A 4 10.71 12.15 -5.59
N ILE A 5 10.67 10.82 -5.66
CA ILE A 5 10.33 9.96 -4.52
C ILE A 5 11.63 9.51 -3.85
N ILE A 6 11.73 9.71 -2.54
CA ILE A 6 12.86 9.22 -1.74
C ILE A 6 12.38 8.03 -0.92
N GLY A 7 13.08 6.90 -1.04
CA GLY A 7 12.84 5.70 -0.24
C GLY A 7 13.69 5.72 1.03
N VAL A 8 13.06 5.56 2.20
CA VAL A 8 13.73 5.34 3.47
C VAL A 8 13.54 3.87 3.86
N MET A 9 14.64 3.12 3.93
CA MET A 9 14.62 1.69 4.22
C MET A 9 15.43 1.41 5.50
N PRO A 10 15.01 0.45 6.33
CA PRO A 10 15.81 0.01 7.47
C PRO A 10 17.03 -0.77 6.99
N GLY A 11 18.20 -0.40 7.49
CA GLY A 11 19.47 -1.01 7.12
C GLY A 11 20.64 -0.16 7.60
N SER A 12 21.85 -0.71 7.48
CA SER A 12 23.08 0.06 7.71
C SER A 12 23.77 0.29 6.38
N PHE A 13 24.35 1.48 6.21
CA PHE A 13 25.31 1.73 5.15
C PHE A 13 26.70 1.40 5.71
N GLY A 14 27.31 0.32 5.24
CA GLY A 14 28.65 -0.10 5.67
C GLY A 14 29.60 -0.29 4.49
N GLY A 15 30.60 0.59 4.38
CA GLY A 15 31.75 0.45 3.47
C GLY A 15 31.63 1.12 2.10
N GLU A 16 32.78 1.35 1.45
CA GLU A 16 32.93 1.79 0.05
C GLU A 16 32.27 0.75 -0.89
N GLY A 17 30.95 0.81 -1.06
CA GLY A 17 30.22 -0.18 -1.87
C GLY A 17 28.69 -0.10 -1.85
N GLY A 18 28.08 0.73 -1.00
CA GLY A 18 26.62 0.92 -0.99
C GLY A 18 25.90 0.05 0.05
N PHE A 19 24.62 -0.25 -0.19
CA PHE A 19 23.79 -1.02 0.74
C PHE A 19 24.39 -2.43 0.97
N SER A 20 24.89 -2.67 2.18
CA SER A 20 25.46 -3.95 2.58
C SER A 20 24.36 -4.84 3.18
N GLY A 21 23.85 -5.79 2.39
CA GLY A 21 22.90 -6.82 2.84
C GLY A 21 21.42 -6.50 2.60
N ALA A 22 20.56 -7.50 2.79
CA ALA A 22 19.11 -7.34 2.69
C ALA A 22 18.59 -6.40 3.79
N PRO A 23 17.56 -5.56 3.51
CA PRO A 23 16.96 -4.70 4.52
C PRO A 23 16.52 -5.51 5.75
N ASN A 24 16.93 -5.10 6.95
CA ASN A 24 16.46 -5.73 8.18
C ASN A 24 15.05 -5.21 8.52
N ILE A 25 14.05 -5.75 7.83
CA ILE A 25 12.64 -5.39 8.04
C ILE A 25 12.18 -5.78 9.45
N GLN A 26 12.62 -6.93 9.96
CA GLN A 26 12.17 -7.49 11.24
C GLN A 26 12.73 -6.72 12.46
N GLY A 27 13.93 -6.16 12.33
CA GLY A 27 14.54 -5.25 13.31
C GLY A 27 14.35 -3.77 12.99
N SER A 28 13.44 -3.43 12.06
CA SER A 28 13.19 -2.04 11.67
C SER A 28 12.72 -1.21 12.87
N LYS A 29 13.32 -0.03 13.03
CA LYS A 29 12.85 0.98 14.00
C LYS A 29 11.94 2.02 13.37
N LEU A 30 11.57 1.87 12.10
CA LEU A 30 10.66 2.82 11.45
C LEU A 30 9.25 2.67 12.03
N THR A 31 8.69 3.78 12.51
CA THR A 31 7.34 3.85 13.09
C THR A 31 6.49 4.88 12.35
N LEU A 32 5.18 4.88 12.64
CA LEU A 32 4.28 5.93 12.16
C LEU A 32 4.62 7.31 12.72
N ASP A 33 5.31 7.41 13.84
CA ASP A 33 5.75 8.71 14.38
C ASP A 33 6.80 9.36 13.48
N HIS A 34 7.71 8.58 12.88
CA HIS A 34 8.64 9.11 11.87
C HIS A 34 7.91 9.66 10.64
N VAL A 35 6.80 9.03 10.22
CA VAL A 35 5.97 9.55 9.13
C VAL A 35 5.40 10.91 9.51
N ARG A 36 4.81 11.02 10.71
CA ARG A 36 4.24 12.27 11.22
C ARG A 36 5.29 13.37 11.35
N ASP A 37 6.49 13.03 11.79
CA ASP A 37 7.57 14.00 11.94
C ASP A 37 8.09 14.50 10.59
N LEU A 38 8.19 13.63 9.60
CA LEU A 38 8.54 14.03 8.23
C LEU A 38 7.47 14.93 7.60
N GLU A 39 6.19 14.67 7.86
CA GLU A 39 5.09 15.50 7.38
C GLU A 39 5.12 16.92 7.98
N LYS A 40 5.52 17.06 9.25
CA LYS A 40 5.62 18.36 9.93
C LYS A 40 6.73 19.26 9.36
N ILE A 41 7.74 18.70 8.71
CA ILE A 41 8.82 19.50 8.09
C ILE A 41 8.25 20.44 7.02
N GLY A 42 7.20 20.02 6.31
CA GLY A 42 6.63 20.78 5.22
C GLY A 42 7.53 20.84 3.98
N PRO A 43 7.35 21.84 3.10
CA PRO A 43 8.08 21.93 1.84
C PRO A 43 9.62 21.85 2.02
N PRO A 44 10.32 21.08 1.17
CA PRO A 44 9.87 20.49 -0.09
C PRO A 44 9.17 19.12 0.03
N ILE A 45 8.93 18.60 1.24
CA ILE A 45 8.23 17.33 1.45
C ILE A 45 6.73 17.56 1.26
N THR A 46 6.16 17.01 0.20
CA THR A 46 4.75 17.22 -0.17
C THR A 46 3.81 16.09 0.24
N ALA A 47 4.34 14.89 0.48
CA ALA A 47 3.59 13.74 0.97
C ALA A 47 4.56 12.69 1.53
N VAL A 48 4.14 11.97 2.57
CA VAL A 48 4.88 10.86 3.16
C VAL A 48 3.91 9.70 3.31
N ALA A 49 4.36 8.48 2.98
CA ALA A 49 3.56 7.28 3.18
C ALA A 49 4.48 6.13 3.62
N PRO A 50 4.17 5.43 4.72
CA PRO A 50 4.89 4.22 5.07
C PRO A 50 4.56 3.12 4.06
N VAL A 51 5.49 2.22 3.81
CA VAL A 51 5.28 1.09 2.89
C VAL A 51 5.70 -0.17 3.60
N PHE A 52 4.74 -1.08 3.80
CA PHE A 52 5.00 -2.45 4.20
C PHE A 52 4.55 -3.37 3.08
N GLU A 53 5.43 -4.26 2.62
CA GLU A 53 5.12 -5.18 1.53
C GLU A 53 5.13 -6.62 2.05
N SER A 54 4.12 -7.40 1.67
CA SER A 54 4.10 -8.84 1.90
C SER A 54 3.56 -9.58 0.68
N ALA A 55 4.14 -10.74 0.38
CA ALA A 55 3.62 -11.64 -0.64
C ALA A 55 2.55 -12.54 -0.01
N GLU A 56 1.37 -12.57 -0.60
CA GLU A 56 0.20 -13.27 -0.05
C GLU A 56 -0.64 -13.92 -1.16
N VAL A 57 -1.62 -14.73 -0.77
CA VAL A 57 -2.65 -15.25 -1.69
C VAL A 57 -3.97 -14.55 -1.39
N ALA A 58 -4.54 -13.93 -2.42
CA ALA A 58 -5.90 -13.41 -2.38
C ALA A 58 -6.89 -14.49 -2.80
N VAL A 59 -7.91 -14.70 -1.98
CA VAL A 59 -8.96 -15.70 -2.23
C VAL A 59 -10.32 -15.03 -2.36
N TYR A 60 -11.02 -15.34 -3.44
CA TYR A 60 -12.43 -15.02 -3.63
C TYR A 60 -13.16 -16.23 -4.20
N GLN A 61 -14.13 -16.74 -3.44
CA GLN A 61 -14.85 -17.99 -3.77
C GLN A 61 -13.87 -19.17 -3.96
N LYS A 62 -13.76 -19.72 -5.17
CA LYS A 62 -12.85 -20.82 -5.53
C LYS A 62 -11.60 -20.35 -6.31
N LYS A 63 -11.37 -19.04 -6.37
CA LYS A 63 -10.24 -18.46 -7.09
C LYS A 63 -9.18 -17.99 -6.12
N GLU A 64 -7.93 -18.33 -6.43
CA GLU A 64 -6.74 -17.97 -5.66
C GLU A 64 -5.74 -17.28 -6.59
N VAL A 65 -5.22 -16.13 -6.16
CA VAL A 65 -4.27 -15.34 -6.94
C VAL A 65 -3.13 -14.90 -6.03
N GLY A 66 -1.90 -15.24 -6.39
CA GLY A 66 -0.72 -14.69 -5.73
C GLY A 66 -0.60 -13.19 -5.98
N ILE A 67 -0.42 -12.42 -4.91
CA ILE A 67 -0.36 -10.96 -4.94
C ILE A 67 0.73 -10.43 -4.02
N THR A 68 1.09 -9.16 -4.22
CA THR A 68 1.83 -8.38 -3.23
C THR A 68 0.85 -7.41 -2.56
N ILE A 69 0.73 -7.49 -1.24
CA ILE A 69 -0.02 -6.52 -0.44
C ILE A 69 0.91 -5.37 -0.10
N ILE A 70 0.40 -4.15 -0.25
CA ILE A 70 1.06 -2.94 0.23
C ILE A 70 0.21 -2.35 1.36
N GLY A 71 0.74 -2.44 2.58
CA GLY A 71 0.21 -1.74 3.75
C GLY A 71 0.71 -0.30 3.77
N SER A 72 -0.20 0.67 3.74
CA SER A 72 0.14 2.09 3.71
C SER A 72 -0.99 2.98 4.25
N THR A 73 -0.80 4.30 4.18
CA THR A 73 -1.76 5.34 4.57
C THR A 73 -2.47 5.93 3.35
N GLU A 74 -3.47 6.79 3.58
CA GLU A 74 -4.16 7.56 2.55
C GLU A 74 -3.21 8.39 1.67
N ASN A 75 -2.03 8.74 2.18
CA ASN A 75 -1.05 9.56 1.46
C ASN A 75 -0.31 8.79 0.35
N TYR A 76 -0.39 7.45 0.34
CA TYR A 76 0.26 6.61 -0.66
C TYR A 76 -0.18 6.97 -2.09
N ILE A 77 -1.46 7.28 -2.28
CA ILE A 77 -2.00 7.68 -3.58
C ILE A 77 -1.28 8.91 -4.14
N ARG A 78 -0.93 9.88 -3.27
CA ARG A 78 -0.22 11.10 -3.67
C ARG A 78 1.26 10.83 -3.91
N VAL A 79 1.91 10.03 -3.06
CA VAL A 79 3.32 9.66 -3.21
C VAL A 79 3.55 8.91 -4.53
N ARG A 80 2.68 7.95 -4.86
CA ARG A 80 2.78 7.13 -6.07
C ARG A 80 2.07 7.71 -7.28
N LYS A 81 1.41 8.88 -7.14
CA LYS A 81 0.64 9.57 -8.20
C LYS A 81 -0.40 8.64 -8.85
N LEU A 82 -1.08 7.89 -8.02
CA LEU A 82 -2.07 6.90 -8.42
C LEU A 82 -3.41 7.59 -8.77
N GLY A 83 -4.09 7.12 -9.81
CA GLY A 83 -5.46 7.50 -10.15
C GLY A 83 -6.49 6.47 -9.70
N MET A 84 -7.69 6.91 -9.33
CA MET A 84 -8.83 6.02 -9.04
C MET A 84 -9.76 5.99 -10.24
N GLU A 85 -10.07 4.79 -10.76
CA GLU A 85 -11.00 4.64 -11.90
C GLU A 85 -12.45 4.62 -11.41
N LYS A 86 -12.71 3.71 -10.48
CA LYS A 86 -13.94 3.70 -9.67
C LYS A 86 -13.44 3.93 -8.28
N GLY A 87 -13.96 4.93 -7.57
CA GLY A 87 -13.12 5.61 -6.58
C GLY A 87 -13.63 5.91 -5.20
N ARG A 88 -13.04 5.28 -4.17
CA ARG A 88 -12.31 6.01 -3.15
C ARG A 88 -11.09 5.21 -2.72
N PHE A 89 -10.02 5.93 -2.47
CA PHE A 89 -8.83 5.38 -1.83
C PHE A 89 -9.05 5.24 -0.32
N LEU A 90 -8.02 4.75 0.37
CA LEU A 90 -7.96 4.77 1.83
C LEU A 90 -8.13 6.20 2.36
N SER A 91 -8.76 6.34 3.52
CA SER A 91 -8.90 7.61 4.24
C SER A 91 -8.30 7.49 5.64
N ALA A 92 -7.95 8.63 6.26
CA ALA A 92 -7.49 8.67 7.64
C ALA A 92 -8.47 7.97 8.60
N ALA A 93 -9.77 8.16 8.40
CA ALA A 93 -10.80 7.51 9.21
C ALA A 93 -10.80 5.97 9.08
N ASP A 94 -10.41 5.42 7.93
CA ASP A 94 -10.27 3.96 7.79
C ASP A 94 -9.11 3.44 8.63
N LEU A 95 -8.01 4.19 8.69
CA LEU A 95 -6.86 3.87 9.52
C LEU A 95 -7.19 3.99 11.02
N ASP A 96 -7.82 5.10 11.42
CA ASP A 96 -8.16 5.38 12.82
C ASP A 96 -9.14 4.33 13.39
N SER A 97 -10.06 3.84 12.55
CA SER A 97 -11.02 2.80 12.94
C SER A 97 -10.55 1.37 12.63
N ALA A 98 -9.30 1.21 12.17
CA ALA A 98 -8.72 -0.08 11.76
C ALA A 98 -9.64 -0.89 10.82
N LYS A 99 -10.31 -0.19 9.90
CA LYS A 99 -11.21 -0.82 8.92
C LYS A 99 -10.42 -1.74 8.00
N ARG A 100 -11.00 -2.90 7.73
CA ARG A 100 -10.42 -3.89 6.80
C ARG A 100 -10.84 -3.56 5.38
N VAL A 101 -10.26 -2.51 4.81
CA VAL A 101 -10.52 -2.08 3.44
C VAL A 101 -9.27 -2.27 2.57
N ALA A 102 -9.43 -2.70 1.33
CA ALA A 102 -8.33 -2.94 0.40
C ALA A 102 -8.59 -2.36 -0.99
N VAL A 103 -7.71 -1.49 -1.49
CA VAL A 103 -7.80 -1.01 -2.88
C VAL A 103 -7.14 -2.03 -3.80
N ILE A 104 -7.85 -2.48 -4.84
CA ILE A 104 -7.34 -3.48 -5.80
C ILE A 104 -7.13 -2.87 -7.18
N GLY A 105 -6.08 -3.32 -7.86
CA GLY A 105 -5.79 -2.96 -9.26
C GLY A 105 -6.68 -3.72 -10.26
N PRO A 106 -6.68 -3.30 -11.53
CA PRO A 106 -7.63 -3.78 -12.52
C PRO A 106 -7.37 -5.25 -12.87
N SER A 107 -6.09 -5.64 -12.97
CA SER A 107 -5.71 -7.04 -13.24
C SER A 107 -6.10 -8.00 -12.13
N LEU A 108 -6.08 -7.57 -10.87
CA LEU A 108 -6.55 -8.41 -9.75
C LEU A 108 -8.07 -8.49 -9.73
N ALA A 109 -8.75 -7.37 -9.99
CA ALA A 109 -10.19 -7.32 -10.12
C ALA A 109 -10.69 -8.28 -11.21
N GLU A 110 -10.07 -8.25 -12.39
CA GLU A 110 -10.40 -9.15 -13.50
C GLU A 110 -10.18 -10.63 -13.12
N LYS A 111 -9.04 -10.97 -12.52
CA LYS A 111 -8.75 -12.36 -12.14
C LYS A 111 -9.76 -12.90 -11.11
N LEU A 112 -10.04 -12.14 -10.06
CA LEU A 112 -10.93 -12.58 -8.98
C LEU A 112 -12.41 -12.49 -9.36
N PHE A 113 -12.84 -11.38 -9.96
CA PHE A 113 -14.27 -11.09 -10.17
C PHE A 113 -14.73 -11.28 -11.62
N GLY A 114 -13.82 -11.31 -12.59
CA GLY A 114 -14.18 -11.35 -14.01
C GLY A 114 -14.99 -10.12 -14.40
N ALA A 115 -16.18 -10.34 -14.95
CA ALA A 115 -17.12 -9.26 -15.28
C ALA A 115 -17.97 -8.79 -14.08
N GLN A 116 -17.85 -9.41 -12.91
CA GLN A 116 -18.62 -9.01 -11.73
C GLN A 116 -18.05 -7.73 -11.11
N GLU A 117 -18.92 -6.92 -10.52
CA GLU A 117 -18.53 -5.69 -9.82
C GLU A 117 -17.76 -6.06 -8.52
N PRO A 118 -16.45 -5.75 -8.42
CA PRO A 118 -15.64 -6.07 -7.24
C PRO A 118 -16.02 -5.26 -6.01
N ILE A 119 -16.54 -4.05 -6.21
CA ILE A 119 -16.82 -3.05 -5.18
C ILE A 119 -17.71 -3.59 -4.05
N GLY A 120 -17.25 -3.46 -2.79
CA GLY A 120 -18.00 -3.89 -1.60
C GLY A 120 -18.06 -5.41 -1.42
N LYS A 121 -17.27 -6.17 -2.19
CA LYS A 121 -17.11 -7.61 -1.97
C LYS A 121 -15.96 -7.88 -1.01
N GLU A 122 -16.10 -8.93 -0.21
CA GLU A 122 -15.03 -9.40 0.67
C GLU A 122 -14.06 -10.32 -0.09
N ILE A 123 -12.76 -10.09 0.09
CA ILE A 123 -11.66 -10.98 -0.30
C ILE A 123 -10.93 -11.45 0.96
N THR A 124 -10.44 -12.68 0.95
CA THR A 124 -9.60 -13.19 2.05
C THR A 124 -8.14 -12.99 1.70
N LEU A 125 -7.38 -12.39 2.63
CA LEU A 125 -5.94 -12.15 2.55
C LEU A 125 -5.30 -12.68 3.84
N ALA A 126 -4.28 -13.54 3.78
CA ALA A 126 -3.56 -14.05 4.97
C ALA A 126 -4.49 -14.56 6.09
N GLU A 127 -5.48 -15.41 5.75
CA GLU A 127 -6.53 -15.94 6.67
C GLU A 127 -7.46 -14.88 7.30
N ARG A 128 -7.38 -13.62 6.87
CA ARG A 128 -8.24 -12.52 7.34
C ARG A 128 -9.11 -12.00 6.20
N LYS A 129 -10.38 -11.72 6.48
CA LYS A 129 -11.28 -11.10 5.51
C LYS A 129 -11.08 -9.60 5.45
N PHE A 130 -10.95 -9.08 4.23
CA PHE A 130 -10.92 -7.66 3.90
C PHE A 130 -12.05 -7.35 2.94
N GLU A 131 -12.76 -6.26 3.18
CA GLU A 131 -13.67 -5.71 2.18
C GLU A 131 -12.81 -5.04 1.12
N SER A 132 -13.00 -5.39 -0.16
CA SER A 132 -12.47 -4.54 -1.21
C SER A 132 -13.01 -3.15 -0.96
N SER A 133 -12.10 -2.17 -0.89
CA SER A 133 -12.46 -0.76 -0.97
C SER A 133 -13.47 -0.66 -2.08
N PRO A 134 -14.56 0.08 -1.90
CA PRO A 134 -15.68 0.06 -2.81
C PRO A 134 -15.35 0.55 -4.22
N ASN A 135 -14.10 0.52 -4.71
CA ASN A 135 -13.63 1.28 -5.85
C ASN A 135 -12.17 0.92 -6.27
N ALA A 136 -12.00 0.50 -7.54
CA ALA A 136 -10.78 -0.05 -8.14
C ALA A 136 -9.79 0.99 -8.75
N PHE A 137 -8.50 0.62 -8.75
CA PHE A 137 -7.35 1.40 -9.22
C PHE A 137 -7.02 1.16 -10.72
N ASN A 138 -6.36 2.11 -11.40
CA ASN A 138 -5.73 1.90 -12.73
C ASN A 138 -4.35 2.60 -12.83
N HIS A 139 -3.43 1.98 -13.57
CA HIS A 139 -2.08 2.49 -13.86
C HIS A 139 -2.10 3.26 -15.20
N GLN A 140 -1.66 4.52 -15.18
CA GLN A 140 -0.99 5.14 -16.32
C GLN A 140 0.45 5.40 -15.90
#